data_AF-A0A434CLW9-F1
#
_entry.id   AF-A0A434CLW9-F1
#
_cell.length_a   1.000
_cell.length_b   1.000
_cell.length_c   1.000
_cell.angle_alpha   90.00
_cell.angle_beta   90.00
_cell.angle_gamma   90.00
#
_symmetry.space_group_name_H-M   'P 1'
#
loop_
_entity.id
_entity.type
_entity.pdbx_description
1 polymer ?
#
loop_
_entity_poly.entity_id
_entity_poly.type
_entity_poly.pdbx_seq_one_letter_code
_entity_poly.pdbx_strand_id
1 'polypeptide(L)'
;PYIVLETLAAGKSMIATAVGGIPEILGAGSPALIRPDPRELGDKMSAALADPKAYGALMPDTADLKARFGADVMAAAIETAYFAALKR
;
A
#
# COMPACT_ATOMS: atom_id res chain seq x y z
N PRO A 1 -1.64 -4.36 7.95
CA PRO A 1 -0.53 -4.78 7.06
C PRO A 1 0.59 -3.73 7.05
N TYR A 2 1.17 -3.46 8.24
CA TYR A 2 2.08 -2.32 8.43
C TYR A 2 3.35 -2.39 7.58
N ILE A 3 3.87 -3.60 7.32
CA ILE A 3 5.03 -3.79 6.45
C ILE A 3 4.84 -3.21 5.04
N VAL A 4 3.61 -3.17 4.52
CA VAL A 4 3.29 -2.54 3.23
C VAL A 4 3.51 -1.03 3.32
N LEU A 5 2.98 -0.38 4.36
CA LEU A 5 3.16 1.06 4.57
C LEU A 5 4.63 1.42 4.84
N GLU A 6 5.31 0.64 5.67
CA GLU A 6 6.73 0.84 6.00
C GLU A 6 7.63 0.71 4.76
N THR A 7 7.39 -0.31 3.93
CA THR A 7 8.16 -0.55 2.70
C THR A 7 7.97 0.59 1.71
N LEU A 8 6.73 1.02 1.48
CA LEU A 8 6.41 2.12 0.57
C LEU A 8 6.96 3.46 1.09
N ALA A 9 6.85 3.73 2.39
CA ALA A 9 7.41 4.93 3.02
C ALA A 9 8.95 4.97 2.92
N ALA A 10 9.61 3.82 2.88
CA ALA A 10 11.04 3.69 2.64
C ALA A 10 11.43 3.81 1.15
N GLY A 11 10.49 4.12 0.27
CA GLY A 11 10.71 4.25 -1.17
C GLY A 11 11.10 2.93 -1.84
N LYS A 12 10.71 1.79 -1.26
CA LYS A 12 11.01 0.46 -1.81
C LYS A 12 9.85 -0.02 -2.67
N SER A 13 10.18 -0.63 -3.80
CA SER A 13 9.20 -1.35 -4.61
C SER A 13 8.80 -2.65 -3.94
N MET A 14 7.56 -3.08 -4.18
CA MET A 14 7.08 -4.36 -3.67
C MET A 14 6.12 -5.04 -4.65
N ILE A 15 5.96 -6.35 -4.46
CA ILE A 15 4.91 -7.17 -5.06
C ILE A 15 4.04 -7.61 -3.89
N ALA A 16 2.72 -7.47 -4.00
CA ALA A 16 1.80 -7.83 -2.94
C ALA A 16 0.57 -8.57 -3.49
N THR A 17 -0.04 -9.42 -2.68
CA THR A 17 -1.28 -10.08 -3.05
C THR A 17 -2.47 -9.16 -2.85
N ALA A 18 -3.48 -9.28 -3.72
CA ALA A 18 -4.75 -8.56 -3.61
C ALA A 18 -5.66 -9.20 -2.54
N VAL A 19 -5.22 -9.20 -1.28
CA VAL A 19 -5.91 -9.84 -0.15
C VAL A 19 -6.11 -8.85 1.00
N GLY A 20 -7.26 -8.92 1.67
CA GLY A 20 -7.58 -8.06 2.81
C GLY A 20 -7.53 -6.58 2.44
N GLY A 21 -6.96 -5.75 3.33
CA GLY A 21 -6.82 -4.31 3.12
C GLY A 21 -5.61 -3.88 2.29
N ILE A 22 -4.82 -4.80 1.71
CA ILE A 22 -3.67 -4.42 0.87
C ILE A 22 -4.08 -3.61 -0.38
N PRO A 23 -5.16 -3.96 -1.11
CA PRO A 23 -5.64 -3.16 -2.22
C PRO A 23 -6.06 -1.73 -1.84
N GLU A 24 -6.43 -1.49 -0.58
CA GLU A 24 -6.79 -0.14 -0.10
C GLU A 24 -5.55 0.77 -0.03
N ILE A 25 -4.37 0.20 0.21
CA ILE A 25 -3.09 0.93 0.30
C ILE A 25 -2.50 1.18 -1.08
N LEU A 26 -2.36 0.12 -1.90
CA LEU A 26 -1.74 0.20 -3.22
C LEU A 26 -2.68 0.76 -4.30
N GLY A 27 -3.99 0.72 -4.06
CA GLY A 27 -5.03 0.96 -5.06
C GLY A 27 -5.46 -0.34 -5.73
N ALA A 28 -6.78 -0.55 -5.88
CA ALA A 28 -7.34 -1.81 -6.35
C ALA A 28 -6.88 -2.24 -7.76
N GLY A 29 -6.49 -1.28 -8.60
CA GLY A 29 -5.94 -1.52 -9.94
C GLY A 29 -4.41 -1.48 -10.02
N SER A 30 -3.71 -1.51 -8.88
CA SER A 30 -2.26 -1.37 -8.86
C SER A 30 -1.57 -2.50 -9.65
N PRO A 31 -0.63 -2.18 -10.57
CA PRO A 31 0.16 -3.18 -11.27
C PRO A 31 1.05 -4.05 -10.35
N ALA A 32 1.26 -3.62 -9.11
CA ALA A 32 2.01 -4.33 -8.08
C ALA A 32 1.19 -5.43 -7.37
N LEU A 33 -0.13 -5.46 -7.61
CA LEU A 33 -1.02 -6.47 -7.06
C LEU A 33 -1.07 -7.71 -7.94
N ILE A 34 -1.05 -8.87 -7.28
CA ILE A 34 -1.21 -10.19 -7.89
C ILE A 34 -2.24 -11.02 -7.13
N ARG A 35 -2.73 -12.11 -7.71
CA ARG A 35 -3.44 -13.15 -6.96
C ARG A 35 -2.45 -13.88 -6.04
N PRO A 36 -2.90 -14.53 -4.95
CA PRO A 36 -2.05 -15.39 -4.13
C PRO A 36 -1.72 -16.72 -4.86
N ASP A 37 -1.05 -16.62 -6.01
CA ASP A 37 -0.62 -17.72 -6.86
C ASP A 37 0.91 -17.65 -7.06
N PRO A 38 1.66 -18.72 -6.76
CA PRO A 38 3.11 -18.76 -6.95
C PRO A 38 3.59 -18.49 -8.38
N ARG A 39 2.81 -18.87 -9.40
CA ARG A 39 3.14 -18.57 -10.81
C ARG A 39 3.03 -17.07 -11.08
N GLU A 40 1.94 -16.44 -10.64
CA GLU A 40 1.80 -14.98 -10.79
C GLU A 40 2.89 -14.22 -10.05
N LEU A 41 3.31 -14.71 -8.87
CA LEU A 41 4.45 -14.15 -8.15
C LEU A 41 5.75 -14.27 -8.96
N GLY A 42 6.04 -15.44 -9.52
CA GLY A 42 7.21 -15.67 -10.36
C GLY A 42 7.23 -14.76 -11.59
N ASP A 43 6.12 -14.70 -12.32
CA ASP A 43 5.98 -13.85 -13.51
C ASP A 43 6.17 -12.37 -13.17
N LYS A 44 5.61 -11.91 -12.04
CA LYS A 44 5.75 -10.53 -11.57
C LYS A 44 7.18 -10.23 -11.12
N MET A 45 7.85 -11.17 -10.46
CA MET A 45 9.26 -11.04 -10.09
C MET A 45 10.14 -10.89 -11.33
N SER A 46 9.92 -11.71 -12.37
CA SER A 46 10.63 -11.58 -13.64
C SER A 46 10.39 -10.22 -14.30
N ALA A 47 9.14 -9.74 -14.33
CA ALA A 47 8.81 -8.43 -14.88
C ALA A 47 9.46 -7.27 -14.09
N ALA A 48 9.45 -7.34 -12.75
CA ALA A 48 10.05 -6.33 -11.89
C ALA A 48 11.59 -6.29 -12.02
N LEU A 49 12.23 -7.44 -12.20
CA LEU A 49 13.68 -7.54 -12.37
C LEU A 49 14.17 -7.13 -13.75
N ALA A 50 13.31 -7.20 -14.78
CA ALA A 50 13.65 -6.76 -16.13
C ALA A 50 13.93 -5.25 -16.21
N ASP A 51 13.18 -4.43 -15.45
CA ASP A 51 13.45 -3.01 -15.27
C ASP A 51 13.02 -2.55 -13.86
N PRO A 52 13.92 -2.64 -12.85
CA PRO A 52 13.59 -2.26 -11.48
C PRO A 52 13.21 -0.79 -11.33
N LYS A 53 13.73 0.09 -12.19
CA LYS A 53 13.44 1.53 -12.13
C LYS A 53 12.03 1.80 -12.64
N ALA A 54 11.67 1.24 -13.78
CA ALA A 54 10.31 1.34 -14.31
C ALA A 54 9.29 0.70 -13.36
N TYR A 55 9.63 -0.44 -12.75
CA TYR A 55 8.76 -1.08 -11.77
C TYR A 55 8.58 -0.23 -10.50
N GLY A 56 9.65 0.42 -10.02
CA GLY A 56 9.58 1.34 -8.89
C GLY A 56 8.65 2.53 -9.14
N ALA A 57 8.56 3.02 -10.39
CA ALA A 57 7.65 4.10 -10.76
C ALA A 57 6.16 3.70 -10.73
N LEU A 58 5.84 2.41 -10.57
CA LEU A 58 4.47 1.91 -10.40
C LEU A 58 3.99 2.00 -8.94
N MET A 59 4.87 2.33 -8.00
CA MET A 59 4.49 2.48 -6.60
C MET A 59 3.62 3.73 -6.41
N PRO A 60 2.67 3.71 -5.46
CA PRO A 60 1.88 4.89 -5.13
C PRO A 60 2.78 6.03 -4.66
N ASP A 61 2.31 7.26 -4.90
CA ASP A 61 3.02 8.46 -4.49
C ASP A 61 3.13 8.55 -2.96
N THR A 62 4.27 9.04 -2.48
CA THR A 62 4.54 9.10 -1.04
C THR A 62 3.69 10.16 -0.34
N ALA A 63 3.38 11.27 -1.01
CA ALA A 63 2.49 12.29 -0.47
C ALA A 63 1.06 11.77 -0.36
N ASP A 64 0.58 11.03 -1.36
CA ASP A 64 -0.75 10.38 -1.30
C ASP A 64 -0.85 9.35 -0.17
N LEU A 65 0.20 8.55 0.04
CA LEU A 65 0.26 7.61 1.16
C LEU A 65 0.20 8.34 2.51
N LYS A 66 0.97 9.42 2.68
CA LYS A 66 0.95 10.21 3.92
C LYS A 66 -0.39 10.90 4.15
N ALA A 67 -1.03 11.41 3.10
CA ALA A 67 -2.33 12.07 3.19
C ALA A 67 -3.45 11.11 3.66
N ARG A 68 -3.29 9.81 3.44
CA ARG A 68 -4.30 8.78 3.78
C ARG A 68 -3.95 7.96 5.01
N PHE A 69 -2.66 7.66 5.19
CA PHE A 69 -2.15 6.72 6.21
C PHE A 69 -1.07 7.35 7.10
N GLY A 70 -0.89 8.67 7.06
CA GLY A 70 -0.04 9.41 7.97
C GLY A 70 -0.49 9.21 9.43
N ALA A 71 0.47 9.17 10.35
CA ALA A 71 0.17 8.94 11.76
C ALA A 71 -0.72 10.05 12.34
N ASP A 72 -0.49 11.29 11.93
CA ASP A 72 -1.30 12.46 12.25
C ASP A 72 -2.73 12.35 11.69
N VAL A 73 -2.87 11.91 10.44
CA VAL A 73 -4.18 11.67 9.80
C VAL A 73 -4.97 10.58 10.53
N MET A 74 -4.31 9.46 10.81
CA MET A 74 -4.93 8.34 11.52
C MET A 74 -5.31 8.72 12.95
N ALA A 75 -4.45 9.45 13.66
CA ALA A 75 -4.74 9.93 15.01
C ALA A 75 -5.97 10.85 15.03
N ALA A 76 -6.03 11.84 14.13
CA ALA A 76 -7.18 12.75 14.02
C ALA A 76 -8.49 12.01 13.69
N ALA A 77 -8.44 10.99 12.82
CA ALA A 77 -9.61 10.17 12.51
C ALA A 77 -10.11 9.39 13.75
N ILE A 78 -9.20 8.84 14.54
CA ILE A 78 -9.53 8.14 15.78
C ILE A 78 -10.10 9.11 16.83
N GLU A 79 -9.49 10.28 17.02
CA GLU A 79 -10.01 11.33 17.91
C GLU A 79 -11.43 11.74 17.54
N THR A 80 -11.68 11.94 16.24
CA THR A 80 -13.02 12.26 15.72
C THR A 80 -14.04 11.18 16.11
N ALA A 81 -13.68 9.91 15.96
CA ALA A 81 -14.55 8.80 16.36
C ALA A 81 -14.82 8.78 17.88
N TYR A 82 -13.79 9.03 18.70
CA TYR A 82 -13.96 9.14 20.15
C TYR A 82 -14.88 10.29 20.56
N PHE A 83 -14.67 11.50 20.02
CA PHE A 83 -15.54 12.64 20.33
C PHE A 83 -16.98 12.43 19.86
N ALA A 84 -17.18 11.74 18.72
CA ALA A 84 -18.51 11.38 18.25
C ALA A 84 -19.22 10.40 19.20
N ALA A 85 -18.49 9.41 19.72
CA ALA A 85 -19.03 8.43 20.66
C ALA A 85 -19.40 9.04 22.03
N LEU A 86 -18.64 10.04 22.49
CA LEU A 86 -18.85 10.73 23.77
C LEU A 86 -19.94 11.81 23.72
N LYS A 87 -20.33 12.29 22.53
CA LYS A 87 -21.45 13.24 22.34
C LYS A 87 -22.83 12.55 22.37
N ARG A 88 -22.89 11.29 22.78
CA ARG A 88 -24.13 10.56 23.09
C ARG A 88 -24.51 10.73 24.56
#